data_AF-A0A8G2F772-F1
#
_entry.id   AF-A0A8G2F772-F1
#
_cell.length_a   1.000
_cell.length_b   1.000
_cell.length_c   1.000
_cell.angle_alpha   90.00
_cell.angle_beta   90.00
_cell.angle_gamma   90.00
#
_symmetry.space_group_name_H-M   'P 1'
#
loop_
_entity.id
_entity.type
_entity.pdbx_description
1 polymer ?
#
loop_
_entity_poly.entity_id
_entity_poly.type
_entity_poly.pdbx_seq_one_letter_code
_entity_poly.pdbx_strand_id
1 'polypeptide(L)'
;MRRKLLIPMLFAAMLLAGCAGQHDPRTGGFFGGVAGLGGGGYKDRVAEREARLQELRATQSQLDAEKGQLEAQKSAAQAQLDKDQARVKAMQTEITALDKKTKSLAAKDGADKQRVADLQKRVTDLKGKMNKQASSLDDLEGSGLGDADMDLRRKQLEKQRDSLRKEYDLLMKMQMELAQ
;
A
#
# COMPACT_ATOMS: atom_id res chain seq x y z
N MET A 1 -78.04 40.35 66.99
CA MET A 1 -76.86 39.73 67.65
C MET A 1 -76.81 38.22 67.33
N ARG A 2 -76.28 37.78 66.17
CA ARG A 2 -76.11 36.34 65.82
C ARG A 2 -74.95 36.10 64.84
N ARG A 3 -73.83 36.84 64.98
CA ARG A 3 -72.67 36.75 64.06
C ARG A 3 -71.40 36.15 64.68
N LYS A 4 -71.48 35.60 65.90
CA LYS A 4 -70.30 35.12 66.66
C LYS A 4 -70.05 33.60 66.63
N LEU A 5 -70.82 32.83 65.86
CA LEU A 5 -70.70 31.36 65.80
C LEU A 5 -70.05 30.80 64.52
N LEU A 6 -69.76 31.64 63.51
CA LEU A 6 -69.21 31.19 62.23
C LEU A 6 -67.67 31.17 62.16
N ILE A 7 -66.99 31.84 63.10
CA ILE A 7 -65.53 31.97 63.09
C ILE A 7 -64.79 30.73 63.65
N PRO A 8 -65.25 30.02 64.71
CA PRO A 8 -64.49 28.87 65.22
C PRO A 8 -64.62 27.63 64.33
N MET A 9 -65.68 27.55 63.51
CA MET A 9 -65.93 26.39 62.62
C MET A 9 -65.07 26.44 61.35
N LEU A 10 -64.74 27.64 60.86
CA LEU A 10 -63.90 27.81 59.66
C LEU A 10 -62.40 27.58 59.97
N PHE A 11 -61.96 27.92 61.19
CA PHE A 11 -60.57 27.69 61.64
C PHE A 11 -60.28 26.21 61.95
N ALA A 12 -61.28 25.46 62.42
CA ALA A 12 -61.16 24.02 62.65
C ALA A 12 -61.02 23.22 61.34
N ALA A 13 -61.63 23.67 60.24
CA ALA A 13 -61.54 23.02 58.93
C ALA A 13 -60.18 23.26 58.23
N MET A 14 -59.53 24.41 58.48
CA MET A 14 -58.22 24.73 57.88
C MET A 14 -57.04 24.01 58.54
N LEU A 15 -57.18 23.56 59.79
CA LEU A 15 -56.11 22.82 60.50
C LEU A 15 -56.00 21.34 60.08
N LEU A 16 -56.97 20.80 59.33
CA LEU A 16 -56.97 19.40 58.87
C LEU A 16 -56.38 19.20 57.46
N ALA A 17 -56.00 20.27 56.76
CA ALA A 17 -55.43 20.19 55.40
C ALA A 17 -53.89 20.26 55.35
N GLY A 18 -53.21 20.32 56.50
CA GLY A 18 -51.78 20.64 56.61
C GLY A 18 -50.80 19.47 56.75
N CYS A 19 -51.16 18.23 56.40
CA CYS A 19 -50.24 17.08 56.50
C CYS A 19 -50.36 16.14 55.29
N ALA A 20 -50.05 16.66 54.10
CA ALA A 20 -49.78 15.83 52.95
C ALA A 20 -48.47 16.27 52.30
N GLY A 21 -47.48 15.37 52.32
CA GLY A 21 -46.39 15.41 51.36
C GLY A 21 -44.99 15.63 51.92
N GLN A 22 -44.51 14.76 52.81
CA GLN A 22 -43.07 14.44 52.82
C GLN A 22 -42.92 12.95 53.14
N HIS A 23 -42.87 12.13 52.08
CA HIS A 23 -42.86 10.67 52.16
C HIS A 23 -41.43 10.12 52.36
N ASP A 24 -40.67 10.73 53.27
CA ASP A 24 -39.37 10.21 53.70
C ASP A 24 -39.49 9.56 55.09
N PRO A 25 -39.46 8.21 55.19
CA PRO A 25 -39.60 7.50 56.46
C PRO A 25 -38.39 7.69 57.41
N ARG A 26 -37.29 8.30 56.94
CA ARG A 26 -36.15 8.66 57.81
C ARG A 26 -36.38 9.97 58.59
N THR A 27 -37.34 10.80 58.15
CA THR A 27 -37.69 12.07 58.82
C THR A 27 -39.04 12.04 59.53
N GLY A 28 -39.87 11.00 59.30
CA GLY A 28 -41.25 10.88 59.82
C GLY A 28 -41.48 10.09 61.12
N GLY A 29 -40.45 9.56 61.78
CA GLY A 29 -40.59 8.80 63.04
C GLY A 29 -41.48 7.55 62.95
N PHE A 30 -41.85 6.98 64.11
CA PHE A 30 -42.60 5.71 64.22
C PHE A 30 -43.92 5.70 63.43
N PHE A 31 -44.69 6.80 63.45
CA PHE A 31 -45.97 6.89 62.75
C PHE A 31 -45.83 7.07 61.22
N GLY A 32 -44.78 7.74 60.74
CA GLY A 32 -44.44 7.79 59.31
C GLY A 32 -43.98 6.44 58.76
N GLY A 33 -43.29 5.64 59.59
CA GLY A 33 -42.95 4.26 59.27
C GLY A 33 -44.16 3.33 59.14
N VAL A 34 -45.12 3.43 60.07
CA VAL A 34 -46.35 2.60 60.05
C VAL A 34 -47.31 3.03 58.93
N ALA A 35 -47.44 4.33 58.65
CA ALA A 35 -48.20 4.83 57.50
C ALA A 35 -47.56 4.40 56.15
N GLY A 36 -46.23 4.36 56.07
CA GLY A 36 -45.51 3.84 54.90
C GLY A 36 -45.61 2.32 54.72
N LEU A 37 -45.89 1.56 55.79
CA LEU A 37 -46.16 0.12 55.75
C LEU A 37 -47.62 -0.18 55.37
N GLY A 38 -48.58 0.62 55.83
CA GLY A 38 -50.00 0.47 55.50
C GLY A 38 -50.43 1.10 54.17
N GLY A 39 -49.71 2.12 53.68
CA GLY A 39 -50.10 2.96 52.54
C GLY A 39 -49.47 2.62 51.18
N GLY A 40 -48.70 1.53 51.06
CA GLY A 40 -48.14 1.08 49.78
C GLY A 40 -46.77 1.63 49.39
N GLY A 41 -46.26 2.68 50.05
CA GLY A 41 -44.98 3.33 49.68
C GLY A 41 -43.73 2.43 49.73
N TYR A 42 -43.76 1.31 50.48
CA TYR A 42 -42.70 0.30 50.36
C TYR A 42 -42.74 -0.43 49.00
N LYS A 43 -43.93 -0.79 48.51
CA LYS A 43 -44.12 -1.46 47.21
C LYS A 43 -43.67 -0.55 46.08
N ASP A 44 -43.97 0.75 46.17
CA ASP A 44 -43.54 1.73 45.16
C ASP A 44 -42.01 1.83 45.07
N ARG A 45 -41.31 1.84 46.20
CA ARG A 45 -39.83 1.84 46.22
C ARG A 45 -39.24 0.55 45.69
N VAL A 46 -39.88 -0.60 45.96
CA VAL A 46 -39.45 -1.89 45.40
C VAL A 46 -39.64 -1.87 43.88
N ALA A 47 -40.79 -1.44 43.39
CA ALA A 47 -41.07 -1.31 41.96
C ALA A 47 -40.09 -0.35 41.26
N GLU A 48 -39.78 0.81 41.87
CA GLU A 48 -38.80 1.75 41.33
C GLU A 48 -37.39 1.15 41.26
N ARG A 49 -36.98 0.38 42.28
CA ARG A 49 -35.69 -0.31 42.28
C ARG A 49 -35.64 -1.44 41.26
N GLU A 50 -36.73 -2.20 41.11
CA GLU A 50 -36.84 -3.25 40.11
C GLU A 50 -36.79 -2.67 38.69
N ALA A 51 -37.49 -1.56 38.43
CA ALA A 51 -37.44 -0.85 37.16
C ALA A 51 -36.02 -0.35 36.84
N ARG A 52 -35.35 0.30 37.80
CA ARG A 52 -33.94 0.73 37.64
C ARG A 52 -33.00 -0.45 37.40
N LEU A 53 -33.20 -1.58 38.09
CA LEU A 53 -32.38 -2.77 37.89
C LEU A 53 -32.58 -3.38 36.50
N GLN A 54 -33.83 -3.38 36.00
CA GLN A 54 -34.13 -3.83 34.63
C GLN A 54 -33.47 -2.92 33.60
N GLU A 55 -33.55 -1.60 33.77
CA GLU A 55 -32.88 -0.62 32.90
C GLU A 55 -31.35 -0.82 32.89
N LEU A 56 -30.73 -0.94 34.06
CA LEU A 56 -29.29 -1.21 34.18
C LEU A 56 -28.88 -2.50 33.48
N ARG A 57 -29.68 -3.57 33.61
CA ARG A 57 -29.43 -4.84 32.90
C ARG A 57 -29.56 -4.70 31.39
N ALA A 58 -30.54 -3.93 30.91
CA ALA A 58 -30.71 -3.66 29.49
C ALA A 58 -29.50 -2.89 28.94
N THR A 59 -29.07 -1.84 29.64
CA THR A 59 -27.87 -1.06 29.28
C THR A 59 -26.61 -1.92 29.30
N GLN A 60 -26.44 -2.77 30.31
CA GLN A 60 -25.30 -3.70 30.38
C GLN A 60 -25.29 -4.65 29.17
N SER A 61 -26.43 -5.24 28.83
CA SER A 61 -26.55 -6.12 27.66
C SER A 61 -26.23 -5.40 26.35
N GLN A 62 -26.62 -4.13 26.22
CA GLN A 62 -26.33 -3.33 25.04
C GLN A 62 -24.83 -3.01 24.94
N LEU A 63 -24.20 -2.61 26.05
CA LEU A 63 -22.76 -2.33 26.10
C LEU A 63 -21.93 -3.59 25.84
N ASP A 64 -22.34 -4.74 26.34
CA ASP A 64 -21.66 -6.01 26.07
C ASP A 64 -21.74 -6.39 24.58
N ALA A 65 -22.89 -6.16 23.95
CA ALA A 65 -23.05 -6.36 22.50
C ALA A 65 -22.19 -5.39 21.68
N GLU A 66 -22.17 -4.11 22.05
CA GLU A 66 -21.35 -3.08 21.40
C GLU A 66 -19.85 -3.38 21.54
N LYS A 67 -19.42 -3.79 22.73
CA LYS A 67 -18.03 -4.24 22.97
C LYS A 67 -17.67 -5.43 22.08
N GLY A 68 -18.56 -6.41 21.95
CA GLY A 68 -18.38 -7.55 21.05
C GLY A 68 -18.22 -7.13 19.59
N GLN A 69 -19.04 -6.18 19.13
CA GLN A 69 -18.94 -5.63 17.77
C GLN A 69 -17.63 -4.86 17.56
N LEU A 70 -17.22 -4.03 18.52
CA LEU A 70 -15.98 -3.26 18.44
C LEU A 70 -14.74 -4.16 18.42
N GLU A 71 -14.71 -5.22 19.24
CA GLU A 71 -13.60 -6.19 19.21
C GLU A 71 -13.55 -6.95 17.88
N ALA A 72 -14.70 -7.32 17.30
CA ALA A 72 -14.75 -7.93 15.98
C ALA A 72 -14.24 -6.98 14.88
N GLN A 73 -14.66 -5.71 14.90
CA GLN A 73 -14.18 -4.69 13.97
C GLN A 73 -12.68 -4.45 14.10
N LYS A 74 -12.17 -4.36 15.34
CA LYS A 74 -10.75 -4.21 15.63
C LYS A 74 -9.94 -5.40 15.09
N SER A 75 -10.41 -6.62 15.32
CA SER A 75 -9.75 -7.83 14.80
C SER A 75 -9.71 -7.84 13.27
N ALA A 76 -10.83 -7.50 12.61
CA ALA A 76 -10.89 -7.40 11.15
C ALA A 76 -9.96 -6.31 10.60
N ALA A 77 -9.92 -5.14 11.24
CA ALA A 77 -9.04 -4.04 10.87
C ALA A 77 -7.56 -4.42 11.03
N GLN A 78 -7.20 -5.11 12.11
CA GLN A 78 -5.84 -5.59 12.32
C GLN A 78 -5.43 -6.60 11.24
N ALA A 79 -6.30 -7.56 10.92
CA ALA A 79 -6.04 -8.54 9.87
C ALA A 79 -5.87 -7.88 8.49
N GLN A 80 -6.62 -6.80 8.22
CA GLN A 80 -6.47 -6.04 6.99
C GLN A 80 -5.14 -5.27 6.96
N LEU A 81 -4.76 -4.63 8.08
CA LEU A 81 -3.49 -3.93 8.22
C LEU A 81 -2.30 -4.88 8.00
N ASP A 82 -2.34 -6.08 8.56
CA ASP A 82 -1.28 -7.08 8.38
C ASP A 82 -1.14 -7.51 6.90
N LYS A 83 -2.26 -7.69 6.20
CA LYS A 83 -2.28 -8.00 4.76
C LYS A 83 -1.69 -6.85 3.94
N ASP A 84 -2.07 -5.61 4.25
CA ASP A 84 -1.59 -4.44 3.52
C ASP A 84 -0.08 -4.22 3.77
N GLN A 85 0.38 -4.42 5.00
CA GLN A 85 1.81 -4.40 5.32
C GLN A 85 2.59 -5.48 4.55
N ALA A 86 2.05 -6.70 4.45
CA ALA A 86 2.66 -7.77 3.68
C ALA A 86 2.74 -7.40 2.18
N ARG A 87 1.67 -6.82 1.63
CA ARG A 87 1.64 -6.36 0.23
C ARG A 87 2.66 -5.26 -0.03
N VAL A 88 2.78 -4.28 0.87
CA VAL A 88 3.78 -3.21 0.76
C VAL A 88 5.21 -3.78 0.76
N LYS A 89 5.52 -4.74 1.64
CA LYS A 89 6.82 -5.40 1.66
C LYS A 89 7.11 -6.17 0.36
N ALA A 90 6.12 -6.86 -0.18
CA ALA A 90 6.25 -7.55 -1.48
C ALA A 90 6.54 -6.56 -2.61
N MET A 91 5.76 -5.48 -2.72
CA MET A 91 5.97 -4.43 -3.72
C MET A 91 7.36 -3.78 -3.59
N GLN A 92 7.84 -3.52 -2.38
CA GLN A 92 9.18 -2.96 -2.16
C GLN A 92 10.29 -3.91 -2.65
N THR A 93 10.09 -5.22 -2.48
CA THR A 93 11.02 -6.25 -2.96
C THR A 93 11.03 -6.28 -4.48
N GLU A 94 9.86 -6.23 -5.12
CA GLU A 94 9.72 -6.17 -6.58
C GLU A 94 10.36 -4.91 -7.17
N ILE A 95 10.13 -3.74 -6.57
CA ILE A 95 10.76 -2.48 -6.99
C ILE A 95 12.29 -2.60 -6.96
N THR A 96 12.84 -3.19 -5.89
CA THR A 96 14.28 -3.39 -5.75
C THR A 96 14.83 -4.35 -6.81
N ALA A 97 14.09 -5.40 -7.12
CA ALA A 97 14.46 -6.35 -8.18
C ALA A 97 14.41 -5.69 -9.57
N LEU A 98 13.38 -4.90 -9.85
CA LEU A 98 13.22 -4.15 -11.10
C LEU A 98 14.33 -3.10 -11.27
N ASP A 99 14.68 -2.35 -10.21
CA ASP A 99 15.79 -1.40 -10.25
C ASP A 99 17.12 -2.09 -10.61
N LYS A 100 17.42 -3.24 -9.99
CA LYS A 100 18.59 -4.05 -10.36
C LYS A 100 18.57 -4.49 -11.81
N LYS A 101 17.41 -4.94 -12.31
CA LYS A 101 17.24 -5.35 -13.71
C LYS A 101 17.46 -4.18 -14.66
N THR A 102 16.89 -3.03 -14.37
CA THR A 102 17.07 -1.79 -15.17
C THR A 102 18.53 -1.37 -15.21
N LYS A 103 19.23 -1.36 -14.07
CA LYS A 103 20.67 -1.06 -14.02
C LYS A 103 21.51 -2.05 -14.84
N SER A 104 21.19 -3.34 -14.77
CA SER A 104 21.86 -4.36 -15.56
C SER A 104 21.63 -4.18 -17.06
N LEU A 105 20.40 -3.87 -17.46
CA LEU A 105 20.06 -3.60 -18.87
C LEU A 105 20.75 -2.33 -19.38
N ALA A 106 20.78 -1.26 -18.59
CA ALA A 106 21.48 -0.03 -18.94
C ALA A 106 22.99 -0.26 -19.12
N ALA A 107 23.61 -1.08 -18.26
CA ALA A 107 25.02 -1.45 -18.40
C ALA A 107 25.28 -2.27 -19.67
N LYS A 108 24.38 -3.21 -20.01
CA LYS A 108 24.46 -4.00 -21.25
C LYS A 108 24.32 -3.12 -22.49
N ASP A 109 23.33 -2.23 -22.51
CA ASP A 109 23.15 -1.25 -23.60
C ASP A 109 24.39 -0.38 -23.81
N GLY A 110 25.02 0.09 -22.72
CA GLY A 110 26.29 0.81 -22.80
C GLY A 110 27.42 -0.03 -23.41
N ALA A 111 27.55 -1.29 -23.01
CA ALA A 111 28.56 -2.21 -23.56
C ALA A 111 28.28 -2.54 -25.04
N ASP A 112 27.03 -2.74 -25.42
CA ASP A 112 26.65 -3.06 -26.79
C ASP A 112 26.84 -1.85 -27.71
N LYS A 113 26.56 -0.63 -27.26
CA LYS A 113 26.93 0.61 -27.97
C LYS A 113 28.43 0.71 -28.23
N GLN A 114 29.25 0.36 -27.24
CA GLN A 114 30.72 0.33 -27.41
C GLN A 114 31.14 -0.74 -28.43
N ARG A 115 30.54 -1.93 -28.39
CA ARG A 115 30.80 -3.00 -29.36
C ARG A 115 30.43 -2.57 -30.77
N VAL A 116 29.26 -1.95 -30.96
CA VAL A 116 28.85 -1.43 -32.27
C VAL A 116 29.84 -0.38 -32.79
N ALA A 117 30.29 0.55 -31.93
CA ALA A 117 31.29 1.55 -32.30
C ALA A 117 32.64 0.93 -32.70
N ASP A 118 33.09 -0.11 -31.98
CA ASP A 118 34.31 -0.85 -32.34
C ASP A 118 34.16 -1.58 -33.68
N LEU A 119 33.04 -2.28 -33.88
CA LEU A 119 32.75 -2.97 -35.14
C LEU A 119 32.71 -1.99 -36.32
N GLN A 120 32.11 -0.81 -36.16
CA GLN A 120 32.10 0.24 -37.18
C GLN A 120 33.52 0.72 -37.54
N LYS A 121 34.39 0.91 -36.54
CA LYS A 121 35.81 1.25 -36.77
C LYS A 121 36.54 0.15 -37.54
N ARG A 122 36.35 -1.11 -37.15
CA ARG A 122 36.96 -2.27 -37.83
C ARG A 122 36.50 -2.39 -39.27
N VAL A 123 35.20 -2.21 -39.52
CA VAL A 123 34.64 -2.17 -40.88
C VAL A 123 35.29 -1.07 -41.72
N THR A 124 35.47 0.13 -41.15
CA THR A 124 36.10 1.26 -41.83
C THR A 124 37.57 0.99 -42.14
N ASP A 125 38.32 0.43 -41.19
CA ASP A 125 39.73 0.07 -41.37
C ASP A 125 39.91 -1.04 -42.43
N LEU A 126 39.09 -2.09 -42.38
CA LEU A 126 39.11 -3.17 -43.37
C LEU A 126 38.83 -2.64 -44.78
N LYS A 127 37.82 -1.78 -44.92
CA LYS A 127 37.53 -1.13 -46.20
C LYS A 127 38.71 -0.30 -46.71
N GLY A 128 39.38 0.43 -45.82
CA GLY A 128 40.60 1.18 -46.14
C GLY A 128 41.74 0.28 -46.61
N LYS A 129 41.97 -0.86 -45.93
CA LYS A 129 42.99 -1.85 -46.32
C LYS A 129 42.68 -2.49 -47.67
N MET A 130 41.42 -2.85 -47.92
CA MET A 130 40.98 -3.40 -49.21
C MET A 130 41.20 -2.41 -50.35
N ASN A 131 40.87 -1.13 -50.15
CA ASN A 131 41.10 -0.09 -51.16
C ASN A 131 42.59 0.08 -51.46
N LYS A 132 43.44 0.12 -50.43
CA LYS A 132 44.91 0.20 -50.61
C LYS A 132 45.46 -0.99 -51.39
N GLN A 133 45.00 -2.20 -51.08
CA GLN A 133 45.40 -3.40 -51.81
C GLN A 133 44.92 -3.39 -53.25
N ALA A 134 43.69 -2.91 -53.52
CA ALA A 134 43.19 -2.77 -54.87
C ALA A 134 44.06 -1.82 -55.70
N SER A 135 44.43 -0.66 -55.15
CA SER A 135 45.37 0.27 -55.81
C SER A 135 46.75 -0.36 -56.02
N SER A 136 47.30 -1.08 -55.04
CA SER A 136 48.59 -1.77 -55.22
C SER A 136 48.55 -2.86 -56.29
N LEU A 137 47.42 -3.55 -56.45
CA LEU A 137 47.22 -4.53 -57.53
C LEU A 137 47.11 -3.84 -58.91
N ASP A 138 46.41 -2.71 -58.99
CA ASP A 138 46.27 -1.91 -60.21
C ASP A 138 47.63 -1.34 -60.67
N ASP A 139 48.43 -0.82 -59.73
CA ASP A 139 49.80 -0.35 -60.00
C ASP A 139 50.70 -1.49 -60.53
N LEU A 140 50.57 -2.69 -59.96
CA LEU A 140 51.31 -3.88 -60.40
C LEU A 140 50.88 -4.34 -61.80
N GLU A 141 49.59 -4.23 -62.15
CA GLU A 141 49.05 -4.58 -63.46
C GLU A 141 49.45 -3.54 -64.53
N GLY A 142 49.45 -2.26 -64.19
CA GLY A 142 49.85 -1.16 -65.07
C GLY A 142 51.36 -1.07 -65.35
N SER A 143 52.21 -1.69 -64.51
CA SER A 143 53.67 -1.64 -64.66
C SER A 143 54.24 -2.44 -65.86
N GLY A 144 53.42 -3.26 -66.54
CA GLY A 144 53.73 -3.83 -67.86
C GLY A 144 54.90 -4.82 -67.96
N LEU A 145 55.56 -5.17 -66.85
CA LEU A 145 56.68 -6.10 -66.82
C LEU A 145 56.33 -7.34 -65.98
N GLY A 146 56.03 -8.44 -66.68
CA GLY A 146 55.73 -9.76 -66.10
C GLY A 146 56.98 -10.49 -65.63
N ASP A 147 57.57 -10.03 -64.53
CA ASP A 147 58.64 -10.77 -63.83
C ASP A 147 58.03 -11.75 -62.81
N ALA A 148 58.70 -12.88 -62.58
CA ALA A 148 58.21 -13.95 -61.69
C ALA A 148 58.00 -13.49 -60.24
N ASP A 149 58.79 -12.50 -59.79
CA ASP A 149 58.68 -11.92 -58.45
C ASP A 149 57.43 -11.02 -58.30
N MET A 150 57.05 -10.32 -59.38
CA MET A 150 55.82 -9.52 -59.44
C MET A 150 54.57 -10.40 -59.44
N ASP A 151 54.61 -11.54 -60.11
CA ASP A 151 53.54 -12.54 -60.10
C ASP A 151 53.35 -13.18 -58.71
N LEU A 152 54.44 -13.42 -57.99
CA LEU A 152 54.38 -13.92 -56.61
C LEU A 152 53.74 -12.88 -55.68
N ARG A 153 54.14 -11.61 -55.81
CA ARG A 153 53.59 -10.47 -55.07
C ARG A 153 52.10 -10.29 -55.32
N ARG A 154 51.67 -10.37 -56.59
CA ARG A 154 50.25 -10.31 -56.99
C ARG A 154 49.43 -11.39 -56.31
N LYS A 155 49.86 -12.66 -56.39
CA LYS A 155 49.17 -13.79 -55.76
C LYS A 155 49.09 -13.65 -54.23
N GLN A 156 50.11 -13.08 -53.59
CA GLN A 156 50.07 -12.80 -52.16
C GLN A 156 49.03 -11.75 -51.80
N LEU A 157 48.97 -10.64 -52.56
CA LEU A 157 48.00 -9.56 -52.33
C LEU A 157 46.56 -10.03 -52.58
N GLU A 158 46.32 -10.85 -53.60
CA GLU A 158 45.00 -11.45 -53.85
C GLU A 158 44.55 -12.33 -52.68
N LYS A 159 45.42 -13.20 -52.17
CA LYS A 159 45.13 -14.02 -50.98
C LYS A 159 44.81 -13.16 -49.75
N GLN A 160 45.57 -12.08 -49.55
CA GLN A 160 45.33 -11.17 -48.43
C GLN A 160 43.98 -10.44 -48.58
N ARG A 161 43.65 -9.96 -49.78
CA ARG A 161 42.36 -9.34 -50.08
C ARG A 161 41.20 -10.28 -49.80
N ASP A 162 41.31 -11.53 -50.24
CA ASP A 162 40.27 -12.53 -50.02
C ASP A 162 40.09 -12.87 -48.54
N SER A 163 41.17 -12.87 -47.76
CA SER A 163 41.10 -12.98 -46.30
C SER A 163 40.37 -11.80 -45.67
N LEU A 164 40.72 -10.56 -46.04
CA LEU A 164 40.05 -9.36 -45.52
C LEU A 164 38.57 -9.32 -45.88
N ARG A 165 38.20 -9.78 -47.08
CA ARG A 165 36.80 -9.88 -47.51
C ARG A 165 36.01 -10.83 -46.63
N LYS A 166 36.56 -11.99 -46.30
CA LYS A 166 35.92 -12.95 -45.37
C LYS A 166 35.74 -12.38 -43.97
N GLU A 167 36.74 -11.65 -43.47
CA GLU A 167 36.64 -10.97 -42.17
C GLU A 167 35.56 -9.89 -42.17
N TYR A 168 35.45 -9.12 -43.24
CA TYR A 168 34.39 -8.12 -43.42
C TYR A 168 32.99 -8.76 -43.42
N ASP A 169 32.81 -9.83 -44.20
CA ASP A 169 31.53 -10.53 -44.30
C ASP A 169 31.10 -11.13 -42.94
N LEU A 170 32.07 -11.67 -42.18
CA LEU A 170 31.83 -12.18 -40.83
C LEU A 170 31.41 -11.07 -39.87
N LEU A 171 32.06 -9.90 -39.93
CA LEU A 171 31.71 -8.75 -39.08
C LEU A 171 30.31 -8.20 -39.40
N MET A 172 29.95 -8.13 -40.68
CA MET A 172 28.60 -7.72 -41.10
C MET A 172 27.54 -8.69 -40.59
N LYS A 173 27.81 -10.00 -40.59
CA LYS A 173 26.93 -11.00 -40.01
C LYS A 173 26.74 -10.81 -38.50
N MET A 174 27.83 -10.59 -37.76
CA MET A 174 27.78 -10.32 -36.32
C MET A 174 27.01 -9.04 -35.98
N GLN A 175 27.12 -7.99 -36.80
CA GLN A 175 26.34 -6.76 -36.61
C GLN A 175 24.84 -6.99 -36.79
N MET A 176 24.42 -7.84 -37.75
CA MET A 176 23.01 -8.18 -37.94
C MET A 176 22.44 -9.00 -36.76
N GLU A 177 23.23 -9.91 -36.19
CA GLU A 177 22.83 -10.70 -35.02
C GLU A 177 22.72 -9.85 -33.74
N LEU A 178 23.52 -8.79 -33.61
CA LEU A 178 23.44 -7.85 -32.49
C LEU A 178 22.29 -6.85 -32.58
N ALA A 179 21.66 -6.70 -33.76
CA ALA A 179 20.58 -5.76 -34.01
C ALA A 179 19.17 -6.38 -33.87
N GLN A 180 19.07 -7.68 -33.63
CA GLN A 180 17.82 -8.44 -33.38
C GLN A 180 17.58 -8.62 -31.88
#